data_AF-A0A917JTS7-F1
#
_entry.id   AF-A0A917JTS7-F1
#
_cell.length_a   1.000
_cell.length_b   1.000
_cell.length_c   1.000
_cell.angle_alpha   90.00
_cell.angle_beta   90.00
_cell.angle_gamma   90.00
#
_symmetry.space_group_name_H-M   'P 1'
#
loop_
_entity.id
_entity.type
_entity.pdbx_description
1 polymer ?
#
loop_
_entity_poly.entity_id
_entity_poly.type
_entity_poly.pdbx_seq_one_letter_code
_entity_poly.pdbx_strand_id
1 'polypeptide(L)'
;MSTSLEILNTLKKELRKSIKISEQLSQEQQYARAISTLEEAMSHYLEVMGSFKYQHGDLEVDNSKYGARCLYNKIKDVLIPQLEAQKEAQEHAVKLAKENLECIIALNREASKQTEMNRQRRIDAFDHAVTKIEHAYNELNRKLGSLFAKHTYKASFEPAVLALTSALEQHIENFKTGLMDEAEFIDACQKAVADKRDVLAQEPRLGVLFVNFLKEVGNALLKMVTFGKVHAFFKPEASEALKAVHVFEKSIRAEHTVQEEVSKEEGPRN
;
A
#
# COMPACT_ATOMS: atom_id res chain seq x y z
N MET A 1 55.85 -10.73 59.96
CA MET A 1 54.40 -10.68 59.68
C MET A 1 53.87 -12.11 59.73
N SER A 2 52.70 -12.35 60.32
CA SER A 2 52.10 -13.69 60.38
C SER A 2 51.63 -14.12 58.98
N THR A 3 51.90 -15.37 58.58
CA THR A 3 51.50 -15.94 57.28
C THR A 3 49.99 -15.77 57.00
N SER A 4 49.18 -15.78 58.06
CA SER A 4 47.73 -15.55 58.02
C SER A 4 47.34 -14.16 57.51
N LEU A 5 48.08 -13.11 57.89
CA LEU A 5 47.78 -11.75 57.46
C LEU A 5 48.08 -11.53 55.97
N GLU A 6 49.16 -12.14 55.47
CA GLU A 6 49.57 -12.06 54.06
C GLU A 6 48.54 -12.73 53.14
N ILE A 7 48.05 -13.92 53.51
CA ILE A 7 46.99 -14.63 52.79
C ILE A 7 45.73 -13.75 52.67
N LEU A 8 45.28 -13.16 53.77
CA LEU A 8 44.07 -12.31 53.78
C LEU A 8 44.25 -11.02 52.96
N ASN A 9 45.43 -10.42 52.99
CA ASN A 9 45.72 -9.22 52.19
C ASN A 9 45.75 -9.52 50.69
N THR A 10 46.31 -10.67 50.30
CA THR A 10 46.27 -11.16 48.92
C THR A 10 44.85 -11.41 48.47
N LEU A 11 44.04 -12.12 49.27
CA LEU A 11 42.63 -12.37 48.97
C LEU A 11 41.84 -11.07 48.78
N LYS A 12 42.01 -10.08 49.67
CA LYS A 12 41.35 -8.77 49.52
C LYS A 12 41.77 -8.04 48.25
N LYS A 13 43.04 -8.14 47.86
CA LYS A 13 43.55 -7.52 46.63
C LYS A 13 42.91 -8.15 45.40
N GLU A 14 42.79 -9.47 45.38
CA GLU A 14 42.16 -10.22 44.29
C GLU A 14 40.66 -9.93 44.19
N LEU A 15 39.92 -9.96 45.31
CA LEU A 15 38.51 -9.58 45.33
C LEU A 15 38.28 -8.16 44.79
N ARG A 16 39.12 -7.18 45.18
CA ARG A 16 39.04 -5.81 44.64
C ARG A 16 39.37 -5.76 43.15
N LYS A 17 40.33 -6.55 42.69
CA LYS A 17 40.68 -6.65 41.27
C LYS A 17 39.50 -7.20 40.47
N SER A 18 38.87 -8.27 40.93
CA SER A 18 37.69 -8.86 40.27
C SER A 18 36.50 -7.91 40.24
N ILE A 19 36.25 -7.15 41.32
CA ILE A 19 35.23 -6.08 41.33
C ILE A 19 35.55 -5.01 40.27
N LYS A 20 36.81 -4.57 40.17
CA LYS A 20 37.19 -3.56 39.18
C LYS A 20 37.04 -4.08 37.74
N ILE A 21 37.37 -5.35 37.49
CA ILE A 21 37.20 -5.97 36.18
C ILE A 21 35.71 -6.09 35.85
N SER A 22 34.87 -6.50 36.79
CA SER A 22 33.42 -6.62 36.56
C SER A 22 32.76 -5.25 36.30
N GLU A 23 33.21 -4.19 36.98
CA GLU A 23 32.79 -2.81 36.70
C GLU A 23 33.13 -2.38 35.26
N GLN A 24 34.34 -2.71 34.78
CA GLN A 24 34.73 -2.45 33.39
C GLN A 24 33.88 -3.24 32.40
N LEU A 25 33.69 -4.54 32.63
CA LEU A 25 32.86 -5.40 31.79
C LEU A 25 31.40 -4.94 31.77
N SER A 26 30.88 -4.44 32.89
CA SER A 26 29.53 -3.85 32.99
C SER A 26 29.39 -2.59 32.13
N GLN A 27 30.41 -1.73 32.07
CA GLN A 27 30.41 -0.55 31.20
C GLN A 27 30.38 -0.93 29.72
N GLU A 28 31.01 -2.06 29.38
CA GLU A 28 30.97 -2.66 28.04
C GLU A 28 29.70 -3.48 27.79
N GLN A 29 28.73 -3.48 28.72
CA GLN A 29 27.50 -4.27 28.68
C GLN A 29 27.73 -5.79 28.58
N GLN A 30 28.91 -6.27 29.03
CA GLN A 30 29.26 -7.68 29.09
C GLN A 30 28.84 -8.30 30.43
N TYR A 31 27.56 -8.15 30.80
CA TYR A 31 27.06 -8.50 32.13
C TYR A 31 27.29 -9.97 32.50
N ALA A 32 27.13 -10.91 31.55
CA ALA A 32 27.39 -12.33 31.80
C ALA A 32 28.86 -12.61 32.19
N ARG A 33 29.82 -11.94 31.55
CA ARG A 33 31.25 -12.07 31.89
C ARG A 33 31.57 -11.37 33.21
N ALA A 34 30.94 -10.23 33.48
CA ALA A 34 31.06 -9.52 34.74
C ALA A 34 30.58 -10.37 35.93
N ILE A 35 29.44 -11.05 35.78
CA ILE A 35 28.88 -11.97 36.78
C ILE A 35 29.82 -13.17 36.99
N SER A 36 30.25 -13.86 35.91
CA SER A 36 31.19 -14.99 36.00
C SER A 36 32.48 -14.63 36.74
N THR A 37 33.04 -13.45 36.46
CA THR A 37 34.25 -12.95 37.13
C THR A 37 34.06 -12.77 38.64
N LEU A 38 32.86 -12.33 39.05
CA LEU A 38 32.50 -12.15 40.46
C LEU A 38 32.22 -13.48 41.17
N GLU A 39 31.57 -14.43 40.49
CA GLU A 39 31.32 -15.79 41.01
C GLU A 39 32.60 -16.58 41.22
N GLU A 40 33.57 -16.46 40.30
CA GLU A 40 34.92 -17.03 40.45
C GLU A 40 35.63 -16.44 41.68
N ALA A 41 35.54 -15.11 41.87
CA ALA A 41 36.13 -14.42 43.02
C ALA A 41 35.48 -14.85 44.35
N MET A 42 34.16 -15.06 44.36
CA MET A 42 33.44 -15.61 45.52
C MET A 42 33.87 -17.05 45.82
N SER A 43 34.01 -17.88 44.80
CA SER A 43 34.44 -19.27 44.94
C SER A 43 35.85 -19.35 45.55
N HIS A 44 36.77 -18.52 45.05
CA HIS A 44 38.11 -18.42 45.60
C HIS A 44 38.12 -17.95 47.07
N TYR A 45 37.28 -16.97 47.43
CA TYR A 45 37.12 -16.56 48.83
C TYR A 45 36.66 -17.72 49.72
N LEU A 46 35.66 -18.50 49.29
CA LEU A 46 35.16 -19.63 50.07
C LEU A 46 36.22 -20.71 50.27
N GLU A 47 37.04 -20.98 49.25
CA GLU A 47 38.15 -21.93 49.31
C GLU A 47 39.23 -21.49 50.32
N VAL A 48 39.69 -20.23 50.21
CA VAL A 48 40.71 -19.68 51.11
C VAL A 48 40.19 -19.65 52.54
N MET A 49 38.95 -19.18 52.76
CA MET A 49 38.36 -19.10 54.10
C MET A 49 38.06 -20.48 54.72
N GLY A 50 37.74 -21.49 53.90
CA GLY A 50 37.51 -22.86 54.36
C GLY A 50 38.78 -23.57 54.84
N SER A 51 39.94 -23.21 54.27
CA SER A 51 41.25 -23.75 54.65
C SER A 51 42.00 -22.90 55.69
N PHE A 52 41.49 -21.71 56.00
CA PHE A 52 42.13 -20.73 56.89
C PHE A 52 42.10 -21.17 58.36
N LYS A 53 43.23 -21.64 58.88
CA LYS A 53 43.41 -22.01 60.29
C LYS A 53 44.01 -20.85 61.08
N TYR A 54 43.23 -20.26 61.98
CA TYR A 54 43.66 -19.15 62.84
C TYR A 54 42.97 -19.25 64.20
N GLN A 55 43.78 -19.17 65.26
CA GLN A 55 43.31 -19.09 66.64
C GLN A 55 43.30 -17.60 67.02
N HIS A 56 42.10 -17.05 67.23
CA HIS A 56 41.81 -15.65 67.55
C HIS A 56 42.81 -15.02 68.53
N GLY A 57 43.06 -13.70 68.41
CA GLY A 57 43.94 -12.95 69.33
C GLY A 57 44.86 -11.92 68.66
N ASP A 58 44.98 -11.94 67.33
CA ASP A 58 45.66 -10.94 66.51
C ASP A 58 44.63 -10.00 65.84
N LEU A 59 44.55 -8.78 66.38
CA LEU A 59 43.62 -7.75 65.92
C LEU A 59 43.77 -7.42 64.42
N GLU A 60 44.99 -7.48 63.86
CA GLU A 60 45.22 -7.18 62.44
C GLU A 60 44.62 -8.27 61.55
N VAL A 61 44.77 -9.54 61.93
CA VAL A 61 44.22 -10.69 61.22
C VAL A 61 42.69 -10.66 61.26
N ASP A 62 42.10 -10.36 62.43
CA ASP A 62 40.65 -10.26 62.60
C ASP A 62 40.05 -9.12 61.76
N ASN A 63 40.69 -7.94 61.75
CA ASN A 63 40.31 -6.81 60.90
C ASN A 63 40.39 -7.15 59.41
N SER A 64 41.45 -7.86 58.98
CA SER A 64 41.59 -8.24 57.58
C SER A 64 40.57 -9.31 57.17
N LYS A 65 40.25 -10.27 58.05
CA LYS A 65 39.20 -11.27 57.83
C LYS A 65 37.82 -10.60 57.69
N TYR A 66 37.52 -9.64 58.56
CA TYR A 66 36.30 -8.84 58.44
C TYR A 66 36.24 -8.08 57.11
N GLY A 67 37.34 -7.43 56.70
CA GLY A 67 37.43 -6.72 55.43
C GLY A 67 37.22 -7.62 54.20
N ALA A 68 37.76 -8.85 54.20
CA ALA A 68 37.52 -9.83 53.14
C ALA A 68 36.04 -10.26 53.10
N ARG A 69 35.42 -10.50 54.27
CA ARG A 69 34.00 -10.82 54.39
C ARG A 69 33.09 -9.69 53.87
N CYS A 70 33.42 -8.43 54.16
CA CYS A 70 32.68 -7.29 53.62
C CYS A 70 32.73 -7.25 52.09
N LEU A 71 33.88 -7.53 51.47
CA LEU A 71 34.00 -7.60 50.01
C LEU A 71 33.18 -8.76 49.43
N TYR A 72 33.26 -9.94 50.05
CA TYR A 72 32.46 -11.10 49.66
C TYR A 72 30.95 -10.80 49.69
N ASN A 73 30.45 -10.24 50.81
CA ASN A 73 29.03 -9.86 50.92
C ASN A 73 28.64 -8.78 49.92
N LYS A 74 29.52 -7.79 49.66
CA LYS A 74 29.26 -6.78 48.61
C LYS A 74 29.08 -7.44 47.23
N ILE A 75 29.92 -8.42 46.90
CA ILE A 75 29.80 -9.14 45.63
C ILE A 75 28.49 -9.92 45.58
N LYS A 76 28.22 -10.72 46.60
CA LYS A 76 27.06 -11.62 46.69
C LYS A 76 25.72 -10.88 46.73
N ASP A 77 25.60 -9.91 47.62
CA ASP A 77 24.31 -9.34 48.00
C ASP A 77 23.97 -8.05 47.23
N VAL A 78 24.97 -7.46 46.56
CA VAL A 78 24.80 -6.18 45.84
C VAL A 78 25.17 -6.30 44.38
N LEU A 79 26.43 -6.65 44.07
CA LEU A 79 26.94 -6.53 42.71
C LEU A 79 26.36 -7.58 41.75
N ILE A 80 26.32 -8.85 42.14
CA ILE A 80 25.75 -9.91 41.29
C ILE A 80 24.25 -9.65 41.01
N PRO A 81 23.38 -9.42 42.02
CA PRO A 81 21.97 -9.13 41.77
C PRO A 81 21.73 -7.90 40.89
N GLN A 82 22.56 -6.85 41.05
CA GLN A 82 22.47 -5.66 40.20
C GLN A 82 22.83 -5.96 38.74
N LEU A 83 23.89 -6.74 38.50
CA LEU A 83 24.30 -7.12 37.15
C LEU A 83 23.30 -8.09 36.50
N GLU A 84 22.70 -8.99 37.27
CA GLU A 84 21.63 -9.88 36.80
C GLU A 84 20.41 -9.07 36.35
N ALA A 85 19.95 -8.12 37.17
CA ALA A 85 18.84 -7.24 36.80
C ALA A 85 19.14 -6.40 35.54
N GLN A 86 20.37 -5.91 35.39
CA GLN A 86 20.80 -5.18 34.19
C GLN A 86 20.84 -6.07 32.95
N LYS A 87 21.33 -7.31 33.08
CA LYS A 87 21.34 -8.31 32.02
C LYS A 87 19.92 -8.63 31.55
N GLU A 88 19.00 -8.90 32.48
CA GLU A 88 17.60 -9.19 32.16
C GLU A 88 16.92 -8.01 31.47
N ALA A 89 17.15 -6.78 31.95
CA ALA A 89 16.62 -5.58 31.31
C ALA A 89 17.14 -5.40 29.87
N GLN A 90 18.43 -5.68 29.63
CA GLN A 90 19.02 -5.63 28.29
C GLN A 90 18.41 -6.71 27.38
N GLU A 91 18.29 -7.95 27.85
CA GLU A 91 17.70 -9.05 27.08
C GLU A 91 16.25 -8.75 26.71
N HIS A 92 15.46 -8.22 27.66
CA HIS A 92 14.09 -7.81 27.41
C HIS A 92 14.01 -6.66 26.39
N ALA A 93 14.88 -5.65 26.51
CA ALA A 93 14.94 -4.53 25.56
C ALA A 93 15.29 -5.00 24.13
N VAL A 94 16.26 -5.92 24.00
CA VAL A 94 16.65 -6.50 22.71
C VAL A 94 15.50 -7.31 22.11
N LYS A 95 14.80 -8.10 22.93
CA LYS A 95 13.63 -8.87 22.47
C LYS A 95 12.52 -7.95 21.95
N LEU A 96 12.17 -6.91 22.71
CA LEU A 96 11.16 -5.93 22.31
C LEU A 96 11.56 -5.18 21.03
N ALA A 97 12.85 -4.79 20.91
CA ALA A 97 13.36 -4.13 19.71
C ALA A 97 13.25 -5.04 18.47
N LYS A 98 13.50 -6.34 18.63
CA LYS A 98 13.35 -7.32 17.55
C LYS A 98 11.89 -7.48 17.14
N GLU A 99 10.97 -7.62 18.09
CA GLU A 99 9.53 -7.74 17.83
C GLU A 99 8.98 -6.49 17.11
N ASN A 100 9.40 -5.29 17.56
CA ASN A 100 9.03 -4.03 16.91
C ASN A 100 9.57 -3.94 15.47
N LEU A 101 10.81 -4.37 15.24
CA LEU A 101 11.40 -4.37 13.90
C LEU A 101 10.67 -5.32 12.96
N GLU A 102 10.31 -6.52 13.43
CA GLU A 102 9.51 -7.49 12.67
C GLU A 102 8.13 -6.94 12.31
N CYS A 103 7.47 -6.23 13.24
CA CYS A 103 6.21 -5.55 13.00
C CYS A 103 6.33 -4.46 11.91
N ILE A 104 7.35 -3.61 11.99
CA ILE A 104 7.61 -2.55 11.00
C ILE A 104 7.86 -3.15 9.61
N ILE A 105 8.64 -4.23 9.52
CA ILE A 105 8.90 -4.92 8.25
C ILE A 105 7.60 -5.48 7.66
N ALA A 106 6.73 -6.07 8.49
CA ALA A 106 5.45 -6.60 8.06
C ALA A 106 4.52 -5.49 7.53
N LEU A 107 4.42 -4.36 8.25
CA LEU A 107 3.64 -3.20 7.83
C LEU A 107 4.13 -2.62 6.49
N ASN A 108 5.45 -2.48 6.32
CA ASN A 108 6.03 -1.99 5.08
C ASN A 108 5.78 -2.93 3.89
N ARG A 109 5.83 -4.25 4.11
CA ARG A 109 5.50 -5.23 3.07
C ARG A 109 4.05 -5.11 2.61
N GLU A 110 3.12 -4.91 3.54
CA GLU A 110 1.71 -4.77 3.22
C GLU A 110 1.41 -3.44 2.49
N ALA A 111 2.02 -2.34 2.95
CA ALA A 111 1.92 -1.05 2.27
C ALA A 111 2.45 -1.11 0.82
N SER A 112 3.56 -1.79 0.59
CA SER A 112 4.12 -2.01 -0.75
C SER A 112 3.20 -2.84 -1.63
N LYS A 113 2.62 -3.94 -1.11
CA LYS A 113 1.63 -4.74 -1.86
C LYS A 113 0.40 -3.92 -2.24
N GLN A 114 -0.12 -3.11 -1.32
CA GLN A 114 -1.29 -2.27 -1.59
C GLN A 114 -0.99 -1.22 -2.66
N THR A 115 0.20 -0.63 -2.63
CA THR A 115 0.65 0.34 -3.63
C THR A 115 0.75 -0.31 -5.01
N GLU A 116 1.33 -1.50 -5.11
CA GLU A 116 1.45 -2.23 -6.37
C GLU A 116 0.09 -2.67 -6.92
N MET A 117 -0.81 -3.18 -6.06
CA MET A 117 -2.18 -3.49 -6.48
C MET A 117 -2.92 -2.26 -7.02
N ASN A 118 -2.76 -1.11 -6.37
CA ASN A 118 -3.38 0.14 -6.83
C ASN A 118 -2.77 0.59 -8.16
N ARG A 119 -1.46 0.42 -8.36
CA ARG A 119 -0.79 0.70 -9.63
C ARG A 119 -1.32 -0.20 -10.74
N GLN A 120 -1.42 -1.51 -10.51
CA GLN A 120 -1.94 -2.44 -11.50
C GLN A 120 -3.39 -2.10 -11.89
N ARG A 121 -4.24 -1.80 -10.90
CA ARG A 121 -5.63 -1.36 -11.16
C ARG A 121 -5.71 -0.11 -12.04
N ARG A 122 -4.77 0.82 -11.91
CA ARG A 122 -4.71 2.01 -12.76
C ARG A 122 -4.33 1.65 -14.20
N ILE A 123 -3.37 0.75 -14.38
CA ILE A 123 -2.95 0.25 -15.70
C ILE A 123 -4.13 -0.47 -16.37
N ASP A 124 -4.75 -1.42 -15.68
CA ASP A 124 -5.89 -2.18 -16.21
C ASP A 124 -7.07 -1.26 -16.60
N ALA A 125 -7.33 -0.23 -15.79
CA ALA A 125 -8.37 0.76 -16.08
C ALA A 125 -8.04 1.61 -17.31
N PHE A 126 -6.77 1.98 -17.48
CA PHE A 126 -6.29 2.71 -18.65
C PHE A 126 -6.41 1.87 -19.92
N ASP A 127 -5.91 0.64 -19.91
CA ASP A 127 -5.97 -0.29 -21.05
C ASP A 127 -7.43 -0.55 -21.46
N HIS A 128 -8.32 -0.68 -20.48
CA HIS A 128 -9.75 -0.82 -20.74
C HIS A 128 -10.35 0.43 -21.41
N ALA A 129 -9.99 1.63 -20.93
CA ALA A 129 -10.46 2.88 -21.51
C ALA A 129 -9.98 3.05 -22.95
N VAL A 130 -8.70 2.79 -23.22
CA VAL A 130 -8.11 2.80 -24.56
C VAL A 130 -8.88 1.86 -25.50
N THR A 131 -9.09 0.61 -25.08
CA THR A 131 -9.83 -0.38 -25.88
C THR A 131 -11.25 0.10 -26.22
N LYS A 132 -11.92 0.76 -25.27
CA LYS A 132 -13.28 1.32 -25.48
C LYS A 132 -13.28 2.49 -26.45
N ILE A 133 -12.29 3.37 -26.35
CA ILE A 133 -12.11 4.51 -27.26
C ILE A 133 -11.86 4.02 -28.68
N GLU A 134 -10.96 3.05 -28.87
CA GLU A 134 -10.69 2.43 -30.17
C GLU A 134 -11.93 1.79 -30.77
N HIS A 135 -12.69 1.04 -29.96
CA HIS A 135 -13.94 0.45 -30.41
C HIS A 135 -14.93 1.53 -30.88
N ALA A 136 -15.09 2.62 -30.13
CA ALA A 136 -15.96 3.73 -30.50
C ALA A 136 -15.50 4.41 -31.81
N TYR A 137 -14.19 4.58 -31.99
CA TYR A 137 -13.61 5.13 -33.22
C TYR A 137 -13.84 4.22 -34.42
N ASN A 138 -13.63 2.91 -34.26
CA ASN A 138 -13.89 1.92 -35.31
C ASN A 138 -15.37 1.88 -35.70
N GLU A 139 -16.28 2.01 -34.73
CA GLU A 139 -17.72 2.07 -35.02
C GLU A 139 -18.11 3.35 -35.76
N LEU A 140 -17.51 4.49 -35.41
CA LEU A 140 -17.64 5.75 -36.14
C LEU A 140 -17.20 5.58 -37.60
N ASN A 141 -15.99 5.07 -37.83
CA ASN A 141 -15.45 4.84 -39.17
C ASN A 141 -16.31 3.88 -39.99
N ARG A 142 -16.83 2.81 -39.38
CA ARG A 142 -17.75 1.88 -40.05
C ARG A 142 -19.05 2.57 -40.48
N LYS A 143 -19.62 3.41 -39.63
CA LYS A 143 -20.86 4.16 -39.94
C LYS A 143 -20.61 5.22 -41.01
N LEU A 144 -19.50 5.94 -40.93
CA LEU A 144 -19.08 6.90 -41.96
C LEU A 144 -18.85 6.21 -43.31
N GLY A 145 -18.13 5.10 -43.35
CA GLY A 145 -17.91 4.30 -44.55
C GLY A 145 -19.21 3.83 -45.21
N SER A 146 -20.21 3.44 -44.40
CA SER A 146 -21.55 3.10 -44.92
C SER A 146 -22.25 4.31 -45.54
N LEU A 147 -22.09 5.51 -44.97
CA LEU A 147 -22.67 6.74 -45.52
C LEU A 147 -21.98 7.19 -46.81
N PHE A 148 -20.65 7.01 -46.91
CA PHE A 148 -19.87 7.25 -48.12
C PHE A 148 -20.30 6.32 -49.25
N ALA A 149 -20.35 5.01 -48.99
CA ALA A 149 -20.68 4.01 -49.99
C ALA A 149 -22.10 4.17 -50.57
N LYS A 150 -23.02 4.74 -49.79
CA LYS A 150 -24.41 5.00 -50.22
C LYS A 150 -24.62 6.37 -50.86
N HIS A 151 -23.56 7.17 -51.01
CA HIS A 151 -23.63 8.58 -51.46
C HIS A 151 -24.70 9.39 -50.72
N THR A 152 -24.90 9.09 -49.43
CA THR A 152 -26.05 9.57 -48.65
C THR A 152 -25.91 11.02 -48.18
N TYR A 153 -24.78 11.67 -48.45
CA TYR A 153 -24.55 13.08 -48.14
C TYR A 153 -23.70 13.75 -49.23
N LYS A 154 -23.68 15.09 -49.26
CA LYS A 154 -23.01 15.86 -50.32
C LYS A 154 -21.50 15.63 -50.30
N ALA A 155 -20.92 15.36 -51.48
CA ALA A 155 -19.48 15.18 -51.66
C ALA A 155 -18.64 16.40 -51.18
N SER A 156 -19.23 17.59 -51.13
CA SER A 156 -18.58 18.79 -50.58
C SER A 156 -18.16 18.66 -49.11
N PHE A 157 -18.76 17.73 -48.34
CA PHE A 157 -18.45 17.53 -46.93
C PHE A 157 -17.36 16.48 -46.68
N GLU A 158 -17.02 15.66 -47.67
CA GLU A 158 -16.03 14.58 -47.56
C GLU A 158 -14.64 15.07 -47.08
N PRO A 159 -14.06 16.17 -47.60
CA PRO A 159 -12.77 16.66 -47.12
C PRO A 159 -12.80 17.06 -45.64
N ALA A 160 -13.90 17.64 -45.17
CA ALA A 160 -14.05 18.05 -43.77
C ALA A 160 -14.20 16.85 -42.84
N VAL A 161 -14.94 15.81 -43.26
CA VAL A 161 -15.09 14.56 -42.52
C VAL A 161 -13.76 13.82 -42.42
N LEU A 162 -13.00 13.71 -43.52
CA LEU A 162 -11.68 13.07 -43.53
C LEU A 162 -10.67 13.81 -42.63
N ALA A 163 -10.65 15.14 -42.69
CA ALA A 163 -9.80 15.95 -41.82
C ALA A 163 -10.14 15.76 -40.34
N LEU A 164 -11.44 15.68 -40.01
CA LEU A 164 -11.90 15.43 -38.64
C LEU A 164 -11.52 14.04 -38.15
N THR A 165 -11.77 12.98 -38.93
CA THR A 165 -11.41 11.61 -38.54
C THR A 165 -9.91 11.45 -38.36
N SER A 166 -9.10 12.04 -39.25
CA SER A 166 -7.63 12.03 -39.14
C SER A 166 -7.14 12.74 -37.87
N ALA A 167 -7.75 13.88 -37.51
CA ALA A 167 -7.42 14.57 -36.26
C ALA A 167 -7.76 13.71 -35.03
N LEU A 168 -8.95 13.09 -35.01
CA LEU A 168 -9.37 12.21 -33.91
C LEU A 168 -8.45 10.99 -33.76
N GLU A 169 -8.02 10.39 -34.87
CA GLU A 169 -7.06 9.28 -34.86
C GLU A 169 -5.73 9.68 -34.21
N GLN A 170 -5.19 10.84 -34.61
CA GLN A 170 -3.96 11.36 -34.04
C GLN A 170 -4.09 11.64 -32.54
N HIS A 171 -5.23 12.19 -32.10
CA HIS A 171 -5.48 12.44 -30.68
C HIS A 171 -5.57 11.14 -29.88
N ILE A 172 -6.22 10.10 -30.42
CA ILE A 172 -6.28 8.77 -29.80
C ILE A 172 -4.86 8.19 -29.66
N GLU A 173 -4.02 8.33 -30.68
CA GLU A 173 -2.65 7.82 -30.65
C GLU A 173 -1.77 8.58 -29.64
N ASN A 174 -1.90 9.91 -29.58
CA ASN A 174 -1.21 10.72 -28.58
C ASN A 174 -1.64 10.36 -27.15
N PHE A 175 -2.92 10.06 -26.93
CA PHE A 175 -3.43 9.62 -25.64
C PHE A 175 -2.88 8.23 -25.24
N LYS A 176 -2.90 7.27 -26.17
CA LYS A 176 -2.32 5.92 -25.96
C LYS A 176 -0.84 5.95 -25.59
N THR A 177 -0.08 6.80 -26.27
CA THR A 177 1.37 6.93 -26.08
C THR A 177 1.74 7.78 -24.86
N GLY A 178 0.76 8.34 -24.15
CA GLY A 178 0.98 9.17 -22.97
C GLY A 178 1.54 10.56 -23.29
N LEU A 179 1.47 10.99 -24.56
CA LEU A 179 1.82 12.35 -24.99
C LEU A 179 0.74 13.38 -24.66
N MET A 180 -0.42 12.91 -24.22
CA MET A 180 -1.59 13.72 -23.89
C MET A 180 -2.28 13.13 -22.67
N ASP A 181 -2.66 13.98 -21.72
CA ASP A 181 -3.44 13.55 -20.57
C ASP A 181 -4.95 13.46 -20.87
N GLU A 182 -5.74 13.03 -19.90
CA GLU A 182 -7.19 12.84 -20.02
C GLU A 182 -7.94 14.13 -20.38
N ALA A 183 -7.56 15.24 -19.75
CA ALA A 183 -8.24 16.52 -19.92
C ALA A 183 -7.87 17.13 -21.28
N GLU A 184 -6.58 17.06 -21.64
CA GLU A 184 -6.08 17.49 -22.94
C GLU A 184 -6.71 16.68 -24.08
N PHE A 185 -6.89 15.37 -23.90
CA PHE A 185 -7.52 14.51 -24.89
C PHE A 185 -9.00 14.86 -25.10
N ILE A 186 -9.75 15.07 -24.03
CA ILE A 186 -11.15 15.50 -24.12
C ILE A 186 -11.25 16.85 -24.84
N ASP A 187 -10.44 17.83 -24.45
CA ASP A 187 -10.46 19.16 -25.04
C ASP A 187 -10.09 19.11 -26.54
N ALA A 188 -9.05 18.36 -26.90
CA ALA A 188 -8.62 18.19 -28.28
C ALA A 188 -9.73 17.54 -29.14
N CYS A 189 -10.38 16.49 -28.65
CA CYS A 189 -11.50 15.87 -29.35
C CYS A 189 -12.70 16.81 -29.49
N GLN A 190 -13.06 17.56 -28.45
CA GLN A 190 -14.16 18.53 -28.49
C GLN A 190 -13.86 19.66 -29.46
N LYS A 191 -12.64 20.18 -29.44
CA LYS A 191 -12.18 21.25 -30.33
C LYS A 191 -12.19 20.80 -31.79
N ALA A 192 -11.68 19.61 -32.10
CA ALA A 192 -11.71 19.07 -33.46
C ALA A 192 -13.13 19.00 -34.02
N VAL A 193 -14.10 18.56 -33.20
CA VAL A 193 -15.52 18.51 -33.58
C VAL A 193 -16.12 19.92 -33.71
N ALA A 194 -15.78 20.83 -32.80
CA ALA A 194 -16.24 22.22 -32.82
C ALA A 194 -15.72 23.00 -34.05
N ASP A 195 -14.48 22.76 -34.47
CA ASP A 195 -13.87 23.40 -35.65
C ASP A 195 -14.59 23.04 -36.96
N LYS A 196 -15.35 21.93 -36.96
CA LYS A 196 -16.17 21.48 -38.11
C LYS A 196 -17.67 21.66 -37.87
N ARG A 197 -18.07 22.45 -36.88
CA ARG A 197 -19.48 22.64 -36.47
C ARG A 197 -20.38 23.03 -37.63
N ASP A 198 -19.96 23.92 -38.52
CA ASP A 198 -20.79 24.39 -39.63
C ASP A 198 -21.12 23.28 -40.63
N VAL A 199 -20.17 22.37 -40.87
CA VAL A 199 -20.37 21.18 -41.72
C VAL A 199 -21.32 20.19 -41.02
N LEU A 200 -21.11 19.96 -39.73
CA LEU A 200 -21.94 19.05 -38.93
C LEU A 200 -23.38 19.58 -38.73
N ALA A 201 -23.58 20.90 -38.73
CA ALA A 201 -24.89 21.53 -38.65
C ALA A 201 -25.68 21.39 -39.96
N GLN A 202 -24.99 21.38 -41.11
CA GLN A 202 -25.62 21.22 -42.43
C GLN A 202 -26.02 19.76 -42.73
N GLU A 203 -25.37 18.79 -42.07
CA GLU A 203 -25.72 17.37 -42.17
C GLU A 203 -25.89 16.76 -40.76
N PRO A 204 -27.10 16.85 -40.17
CA PRO A 204 -27.36 16.45 -38.79
C PRO A 204 -26.98 15.00 -38.46
N ARG A 205 -27.04 14.09 -39.44
CA ARG A 205 -26.65 12.68 -39.26
C ARG A 205 -25.17 12.54 -38.92
N LEU A 206 -24.30 13.33 -39.54
CA LEU A 206 -22.88 13.37 -39.21
C LEU A 206 -22.68 13.92 -37.80
N GLY A 207 -23.37 15.01 -37.46
CA GLY A 207 -23.34 15.60 -36.11
C GLY A 207 -23.65 14.57 -35.02
N VAL A 208 -24.72 13.77 -35.18
CA VAL A 208 -25.10 12.71 -34.23
C VAL A 208 -23.99 11.66 -34.06
N LEU A 209 -23.32 11.26 -35.15
CA LEU A 209 -22.24 10.27 -35.10
C LEU A 209 -21.05 10.75 -34.27
N PHE A 210 -20.57 11.97 -34.54
CA PHE A 210 -19.43 12.54 -33.82
C PHE A 210 -19.76 12.85 -32.36
N VAL A 211 -20.97 13.35 -32.06
CA VAL A 211 -21.42 13.55 -30.68
C VAL A 211 -21.51 12.23 -29.92
N ASN A 212 -22.01 11.17 -30.55
CA ASN A 212 -22.05 9.85 -29.92
C ASN A 212 -20.66 9.28 -29.65
N PHE A 213 -19.71 9.48 -30.57
CA PHE A 213 -18.31 9.16 -30.34
C PHE A 213 -17.77 9.89 -29.10
N LEU A 214 -17.96 11.21 -28.99
CA LEU A 214 -17.51 11.99 -27.83
C LEU A 214 -18.16 11.50 -26.51
N LYS A 215 -19.43 11.10 -26.54
CA LYS A 215 -20.12 10.52 -25.38
C LYS A 215 -19.49 9.19 -24.94
N GLU A 216 -19.14 8.31 -25.88
CA GLU A 216 -18.45 7.04 -25.59
C GLU A 216 -17.04 7.27 -25.03
N VAL A 217 -16.30 8.22 -25.59
CA VAL A 217 -14.99 8.65 -25.04
C VAL A 217 -15.14 9.14 -23.60
N GLY A 218 -16.08 10.06 -23.34
CA GLY A 218 -16.33 10.57 -21.99
C GLY A 218 -16.70 9.46 -21.00
N ASN A 219 -17.50 8.48 -21.41
CA ASN A 219 -17.84 7.32 -20.58
C ASN A 219 -16.64 6.42 -20.29
N ALA A 220 -15.77 6.20 -21.27
CA ALA A 220 -14.56 5.38 -21.12
C ALA A 220 -13.61 6.03 -20.10
N LEU A 221 -13.36 7.33 -20.23
CA LEU A 221 -12.49 8.09 -19.34
C LEU A 221 -13.09 8.23 -17.93
N LEU A 222 -14.39 8.46 -17.80
CA LEU A 222 -15.04 8.52 -16.49
C LEU A 222 -14.90 7.19 -15.72
N LYS A 223 -15.01 6.05 -16.40
CA LYS A 223 -14.79 4.74 -15.79
C LYS A 223 -13.34 4.55 -15.32
N MET A 224 -12.39 5.13 -16.02
CA MET A 224 -10.98 5.11 -15.63
C MET A 224 -10.75 5.88 -14.33
N VAL A 225 -11.24 7.12 -14.24
CA VAL A 225 -11.10 7.98 -13.04
C VAL A 225 -11.85 7.41 -11.83
N THR A 226 -12.98 6.73 -12.07
CA THR A 226 -13.83 6.17 -11.00
C THR A 226 -13.51 4.71 -10.65
N PHE A 227 -12.44 4.14 -11.24
CA PHE A 227 -12.08 2.73 -11.08
C PHE A 227 -13.26 1.77 -11.31
N GLY A 228 -14.08 2.05 -12.33
CA GLY A 228 -15.18 1.20 -12.75
C GLY A 228 -16.46 1.26 -11.90
N LYS A 229 -16.56 2.16 -10.92
CA LYS A 229 -17.72 2.23 -10.00
C LYS A 229 -18.98 2.92 -10.56
N VAL A 230 -18.90 3.57 -11.72
CA VAL A 230 -20.00 4.40 -12.24
C VAL A 230 -20.61 3.80 -13.52
N HIS A 231 -21.94 3.69 -13.55
CA HIS A 231 -22.71 3.38 -14.75
C HIS A 231 -22.61 4.54 -15.76
N ALA A 232 -22.56 4.24 -17.06
CA ALA A 232 -22.34 5.22 -18.13
C ALA A 232 -23.11 6.54 -17.90
N PHE A 233 -22.39 7.66 -17.86
CA PHE A 233 -22.94 8.98 -17.55
C PHE A 233 -23.62 9.60 -18.76
N PHE A 234 -23.01 9.46 -19.93
CA PHE A 234 -23.58 9.91 -21.19
C PHE A 234 -24.32 8.75 -21.87
N LYS A 235 -25.59 8.95 -22.22
CA LYS A 235 -26.33 7.99 -23.04
C LYS A 235 -26.14 8.34 -24.52
N PRO A 236 -25.57 7.45 -25.35
CA PRO A 236 -25.50 7.66 -26.78
C PRO A 236 -26.91 7.84 -27.36
N GLU A 237 -27.06 8.75 -28.31
CA GLU A 237 -28.32 8.92 -29.02
C GLU A 237 -28.54 7.75 -29.97
N ALA A 238 -29.63 7.02 -29.74
CA ALA A 238 -30.06 5.94 -30.62
C ALA A 238 -30.38 6.49 -32.03
N SER A 239 -30.08 5.68 -33.05
CA SER A 239 -30.53 5.90 -34.43
C SER A 239 -32.03 6.18 -34.48
N GLU A 240 -32.49 7.06 -35.38
CA GLU A 240 -33.92 7.34 -35.59
C GLU A 240 -34.74 6.07 -35.85
N ALA A 241 -34.16 5.06 -36.51
CA ALA A 241 -34.80 3.76 -36.71
C ALA A 241 -35.00 3.00 -35.39
N LEU A 242 -34.04 3.06 -34.46
CA LEU A 242 -34.17 2.46 -33.13
C LEU A 242 -35.14 3.25 -32.24
N LYS A 243 -35.21 4.57 -32.39
CA LYS A 243 -36.24 5.40 -31.74
C LYS A 243 -37.63 5.02 -32.27
N ALA A 244 -37.79 4.82 -33.57
CA ALA A 244 -39.04 4.40 -34.18
C ALA A 244 -39.46 2.99 -33.73
N VAL A 245 -38.52 2.03 -33.66
CA VAL A 245 -38.79 0.69 -33.11
C VAL A 245 -39.18 0.78 -31.64
N HIS A 246 -38.50 1.59 -30.83
CA HIS A 246 -38.84 1.73 -29.42
C HIS A 246 -40.20 2.41 -29.20
N VAL A 247 -40.54 3.40 -30.02
CA VAL A 247 -41.88 4.00 -30.05
C VAL A 247 -42.92 2.94 -30.45
N PHE A 248 -42.65 2.15 -31.49
CA PHE A 248 -43.52 1.07 -31.94
C PHE A 248 -43.71 -0.03 -30.87
N GLU A 249 -42.65 -0.50 -30.23
CA GLU A 249 -42.71 -1.46 -29.12
C GLU A 249 -43.50 -0.91 -27.94
N LYS A 250 -43.37 0.38 -27.65
CA LYS A 250 -44.11 1.04 -26.57
C LYS A 250 -45.59 1.20 -26.92
N SER A 251 -45.90 1.48 -28.19
CA SER A 251 -47.28 1.50 -28.71
C SER A 251 -47.93 0.11 -28.66
N ILE A 252 -47.22 -0.95 -29.06
CA ILE A 252 -47.72 -2.33 -28.96
C ILE A 252 -47.98 -2.73 -27.50
N ARG A 253 -47.08 -2.40 -26.58
CA ARG A 253 -47.29 -2.71 -25.15
C ARG A 253 -48.47 -1.94 -24.57
N ALA A 254 -48.68 -0.68 -24.97
CA ALA A 254 -49.85 0.09 -24.57
C ALA A 254 -51.14 -0.53 -25.10
N GLU A 255 -51.17 -0.99 -26.36
CA GLU A 255 -52.32 -1.68 -26.95
C GLU A 255 -52.62 -3.04 -26.29
N HIS A 256 -51.59 -3.80 -25.91
CA HIS A 256 -51.75 -5.07 -25.18
C HIS A 256 -52.33 -4.87 -23.77
N THR A 257 -52.03 -3.73 -23.13
CA THR A 257 -52.58 -3.38 -21.80
C THR A 257 -54.06 -3.01 -21.89
N VAL A 258 -54.49 -2.37 -22.99
CA VAL A 258 -55.90 -2.01 -23.24
C VAL A 258 -56.76 -3.24 -23.56
N GLN A 259 -56.23 -4.24 -24.27
CA GLN A 259 -56.97 -5.48 -24.55
C GLN A 259 -57.18 -6.37 -23.33
N GLU A 260 -56.26 -6.36 -22.34
CA GLU A 260 -56.43 -7.08 -21.07
C GLU A 260 -57.49 -6.45 -20.15
N GLU A 261 -57.73 -5.13 -20.25
CA GLU A 261 -58.78 -4.45 -19.49
C GLU A 261 -60.18 -4.68 -20.08
N VAL A 262 -60.33 -4.64 -21.41
CA VAL A 262 -61.62 -4.90 -22.09
C VAL A 262 -62.07 -6.36 -21.92
N SER A 263 -61.13 -7.31 -21.89
CA SER A 263 -61.43 -8.74 -21.70
C SER A 263 -61.87 -9.09 -20.26
N LYS A 264 -61.72 -8.18 -19.30
CA LYS A 264 -62.18 -8.35 -17.91
C LYS A 264 -63.56 -7.74 -17.64
N GLU A 265 -64.08 -6.87 -18.50
CA GLU A 265 -65.41 -6.27 -18.34
C GLU A 265 -66.55 -7.09 -18.97
N GLU A 266 -66.26 -8.05 -19.85
CA GLU A 266 -67.24 -9.04 -20.33
C GLU A 266 -67.28 -10.28 -19.43
N GLY A 267 -67.65 -10.07 -18.15
CA GLY A 267 -68.10 -11.16 -17.29
C GLY A 267 -69.45 -11.71 -17.77
N PRO A 268 -69.69 -13.04 -17.67
CA PRO A 268 -70.89 -13.66 -18.23
C PRO A 268 -72.14 -13.15 -17.51
N ARG A 269 -73.04 -12.50 -18.25
CA ARG A 269 -74.38 -12.18 -17.77
C ARG A 269 -75.17 -13.49 -17.67
N ASN A 270 -75.30 -14.02 -16.45
CA ASN A 270 -76.37 -14.95 -16.08
C ASN A 270 -77.70 -14.21 -15.97
#